data_AF-B3QRM5-F1
#
_entry.id   AF-B3QRM5-F1
#
_cell.length_a   1.000
_cell.length_b   1.000
_cell.length_c   1.000
_cell.angle_alpha   90.00
_cell.angle_beta   90.00
_cell.angle_gamma   90.00
#
_symmetry.space_group_name_H-M   'P 1'
#
loop_
_entity.id
_entity.type
_entity.pdbx_description
1 polymer ?
#
loop_
_entity_poly.entity_id
_entity_poly.type
_entity_poly.pdbx_seq_one_letter_code
_entity_poly.pdbx_strand_id
1 'polypeptide(L)'
;MAKTVRDESTASAYWAAVNTFCALDDVHVIADAPVGCYNLTGVAVMDYTDAIPYLENLTPTSLTEREISSSGSSEIVQETIDKLKGSGKQLILVSSAESEMIGSDHQNMLAMKYPSVRFFASDSLGQNEWQGRDRALAWLFDQFDDGQPAQIEPGTVSIIGPTYGCFNSPADLAELKRLVAGAGGTVRHVYPFESKAADIAKLKNSAAVVVMYREFGAALAEKLGRPVLYAPFGIEETDRFIEEVGRLCGTEEEAVQFIEEEKRTTLSPLWDLWRGPQSEWFPTIRFGVVASKSYADGIKRVLADELGMQCLFSHDSATADNNAVREEIKAKQPQFLYGRMPDKIYLAELDAKTRFIPAGFPGPIVRRALGTPFMGHSGVVWLVQEIVNALYDTLFNFLPITRRQQAAAPAKPLKWTPEANAILDGIVKKAPFISQISFGRELKRKAENLAASRGADTVTPDILQQLG
;
A
#
# COMPACT_ATOMS: atom_id res chain seq x y z
N MET A 1 28.20 -2.33 -18.29
CA MET A 1 28.35 -1.60 -17.01
C MET A 1 27.65 -2.41 -15.93
N ALA A 2 28.24 -2.59 -14.76
CA ALA A 2 27.55 -3.25 -13.64
C ALA A 2 26.35 -2.38 -13.22
N LYS A 3 25.16 -2.97 -13.10
CA LYS A 3 23.96 -2.30 -12.62
C LYS A 3 24.10 -2.14 -11.10
N THR A 4 24.31 -0.92 -10.61
CA THR A 4 24.28 -0.64 -9.17
C THR A 4 22.84 -0.53 -8.71
N VAL A 5 22.43 -1.41 -7.80
CA VAL A 5 21.14 -1.32 -7.11
C VAL A 5 21.36 -0.50 -5.84
N ARG A 6 20.71 0.66 -5.76
CA ARG A 6 20.79 1.56 -4.58
C ARG A 6 19.67 1.29 -3.59
N ASP A 7 18.47 1.10 -4.11
CA ASP A 7 17.24 0.90 -3.35
C ASP A 7 16.50 -0.30 -3.96
N GLU A 8 16.05 -1.23 -3.13
CA GLU A 8 15.31 -2.41 -3.54
C GLU A 8 13.84 -2.28 -3.12
N SER A 9 12.94 -2.68 -4.01
CA SER A 9 11.50 -2.45 -3.89
C SER A 9 10.73 -3.63 -3.31
N THR A 10 11.29 -4.83 -3.40
CA THR A 10 10.65 -6.08 -2.98
C THR A 10 11.59 -6.89 -2.11
N ALA A 11 11.03 -7.66 -1.18
CA ALA A 11 11.80 -8.71 -0.52
C ALA A 11 12.14 -9.86 -1.51
N SER A 12 12.93 -10.83 -1.05
CA SER A 12 13.16 -12.07 -1.80
C SER A 12 12.01 -13.07 -1.66
N ALA A 13 11.95 -14.04 -2.57
CA ALA A 13 10.96 -15.12 -2.50
C ALA A 13 11.07 -15.99 -1.23
N TYR A 14 12.23 -16.03 -0.57
CA TYR A 14 12.38 -16.63 0.77
C TYR A 14 11.45 -15.95 1.80
N TRP A 15 11.51 -14.63 1.91
CA TRP A 15 10.67 -13.90 2.86
C TRP A 15 9.19 -13.91 2.47
N ALA A 16 8.90 -13.93 1.17
CA ALA A 16 7.55 -14.15 0.68
C ALA A 16 6.97 -15.49 1.16
N ALA A 17 7.73 -16.58 1.06
CA ALA A 17 7.31 -17.89 1.52
C ALA A 17 7.12 -17.93 3.04
N VAL A 18 8.08 -17.41 3.81
CA VAL A 18 7.99 -17.32 5.28
C VAL A 18 6.74 -16.53 5.69
N ASN A 19 6.52 -15.35 5.13
CA ASN A 19 5.38 -14.50 5.47
C ASN A 19 4.02 -15.08 5.02
N THR A 20 4.03 -15.98 4.04
CA THR A 20 2.84 -16.70 3.58
C THR A 20 2.54 -17.89 4.49
N PHE A 21 3.54 -18.71 4.81
CA PHE A 21 3.38 -19.92 5.61
C PHE A 21 3.18 -19.62 7.09
N CYS A 22 3.90 -18.64 7.65
CA CYS A 22 3.74 -18.27 9.05
C CYS A 22 2.38 -17.62 9.36
N ALA A 23 1.63 -17.19 8.34
CA ALA A 23 0.26 -16.69 8.50
C ALA A 23 -0.76 -17.80 8.80
N LEU A 24 -0.40 -19.07 8.63
CA LEU A 24 -1.23 -20.24 8.95
C LEU A 24 -1.06 -20.64 10.41
N ASP A 25 -2.17 -20.88 11.10
CA ASP A 25 -2.20 -21.11 12.56
C ASP A 25 -1.52 -22.43 12.98
N ASP A 26 -1.56 -23.44 12.10
CA ASP A 26 -1.07 -24.80 12.36
C ASP A 26 0.25 -25.12 11.67
N VAL A 27 0.95 -24.11 11.12
CA VAL A 27 2.25 -24.28 10.45
C VAL A 27 3.38 -23.74 11.31
N HIS A 28 4.52 -24.45 11.29
CA HIS A 28 5.80 -23.99 11.80
C HIS A 28 6.84 -24.05 10.68
N VAL A 29 7.47 -22.91 10.40
CA VAL A 29 8.48 -22.79 9.37
C VAL A 29 9.86 -23.05 9.96
N ILE A 30 10.60 -23.95 9.33
CA ILE A 30 12.03 -24.16 9.57
C ILE A 30 12.76 -23.40 8.48
N ALA A 31 13.48 -22.35 8.85
CA ALA A 31 14.28 -21.57 7.93
C ALA A 31 15.67 -22.17 7.83
N ASP A 32 15.99 -22.81 6.70
CA ASP A 32 17.37 -23.21 6.44
C ASP A 32 18.18 -21.98 6.02
N ALA A 33 18.74 -21.29 7.01
CA ALA A 33 19.30 -19.96 6.86
C ALA A 33 20.47 -19.71 7.83
N PRO A 34 21.49 -18.96 7.39
CA PRO A 34 22.62 -18.62 8.24
C PRO A 34 22.26 -17.65 9.36
N VAL A 35 23.15 -17.57 10.35
CA VAL A 35 23.05 -16.57 11.43
C VAL A 35 22.91 -15.17 10.82
N GLY A 36 21.87 -14.44 11.24
CA GLY A 36 21.58 -13.08 10.76
C GLY A 36 20.45 -13.00 9.74
N CYS A 37 20.32 -13.97 8.83
CA CYS A 37 19.30 -13.94 7.75
C CYS A 37 17.86 -14.00 8.25
N TYR A 38 17.62 -14.34 9.53
CA TYR A 38 16.31 -14.36 10.18
C TYR A 38 16.10 -13.23 11.21
N ASN A 39 17.18 -12.57 11.65
CA ASN A 39 17.12 -11.63 12.79
C ASN A 39 16.33 -10.37 12.46
N LEU A 40 16.55 -9.79 11.27
CA LEU A 40 15.91 -8.53 10.90
C LEU A 40 14.40 -8.71 10.72
N THR A 41 13.96 -9.70 9.96
CA THR A 41 12.54 -9.82 9.58
C THR A 41 11.73 -10.76 10.46
N GLY A 42 12.37 -11.67 11.21
CA GLY A 42 11.69 -12.54 12.18
C GLY A 42 11.58 -11.94 13.59
N VAL A 43 12.43 -10.96 13.93
CA VAL A 43 12.53 -10.43 15.31
C VAL A 43 12.50 -8.90 15.36
N ALA A 44 13.30 -8.20 14.55
CA ALA A 44 13.45 -6.73 14.68
C ALA A 44 12.44 -5.90 13.85
N VAL A 45 11.84 -6.47 12.81
CA VAL A 45 10.96 -5.71 11.89
C VAL A 45 9.72 -5.15 12.59
N MET A 46 9.28 -5.80 13.66
CA MET A 46 8.18 -5.33 14.51
C MET A 46 8.44 -3.97 15.15
N ASP A 47 9.71 -3.60 15.37
CA ASP A 47 10.06 -2.28 15.90
C ASP A 47 9.75 -1.16 14.90
N TYR A 48 9.52 -1.52 13.63
CA TYR A 48 9.33 -0.59 12.52
C TYR A 48 7.93 -0.69 11.89
N THR A 49 7.28 -1.85 11.94
CA THR A 49 5.94 -2.06 11.36
C THR A 49 5.11 -3.10 12.11
N ASP A 50 3.80 -2.96 12.05
CA ASP A 50 2.82 -3.91 12.59
C ASP A 50 2.28 -4.92 11.56
N ALA A 51 2.78 -4.87 10.33
CA ALA A 51 2.39 -5.77 9.23
C ALA A 51 3.00 -7.17 9.34
N ILE A 52 4.04 -7.34 10.16
CA ILE A 52 4.66 -8.63 10.47
C ILE A 52 4.68 -8.74 12.01
N PRO A 53 4.01 -9.73 12.61
CA PRO A 53 4.05 -9.93 14.06
C PRO A 53 5.34 -10.65 14.48
N TYR A 54 5.46 -10.94 15.77
CA TYR A 54 6.52 -11.81 16.24
C TYR A 54 6.26 -13.21 15.70
N LEU A 55 7.19 -13.73 14.90
CA LEU A 55 7.01 -15.03 14.24
C LEU A 55 7.38 -16.16 15.22
N GLU A 56 6.49 -16.44 16.17
CA GLU A 56 6.65 -17.55 17.14
C GLU A 56 6.76 -18.93 16.46
N ASN A 57 6.26 -19.03 15.23
CA ASN A 57 6.26 -20.22 14.40
C ASN A 57 7.36 -20.24 13.33
N LEU A 58 8.48 -19.56 13.59
CA LEU A 58 9.67 -19.56 12.75
C LEU A 58 10.90 -20.01 13.57
N THR A 59 11.60 -21.05 13.10
CA THR A 59 12.86 -21.49 13.72
C THR A 59 13.98 -21.59 12.67
N PRO A 60 15.03 -20.78 12.77
CA PRO A 60 16.16 -20.84 11.86
C PRO A 60 17.15 -21.95 12.24
N THR A 61 17.77 -22.57 11.24
CA THR A 61 18.88 -23.51 11.44
C THR A 61 20.14 -22.81 11.94
N SER A 62 20.28 -21.50 11.70
CA SER A 62 21.41 -20.69 12.18
C SER A 62 22.76 -21.21 11.66
N LEU A 63 22.84 -21.46 10.34
CA LEU A 63 24.04 -21.96 9.68
C LEU A 63 25.26 -21.07 9.95
N THR A 64 26.40 -21.71 10.17
CA THR A 64 27.70 -21.05 10.38
C THR A 64 28.65 -21.35 9.23
N GLU A 65 29.88 -20.84 9.31
CA GLU A 65 30.93 -21.14 8.33
C GLU A 65 31.16 -22.64 8.14
N ARG A 66 30.93 -23.47 9.17
CA ARG A 66 31.09 -24.92 9.11
C ARG A 66 30.15 -25.54 8.08
N GLU A 67 28.86 -25.25 8.18
CA GLU A 67 27.83 -25.80 7.30
C GLU A 67 28.00 -25.27 5.87
N ILE A 68 28.37 -23.99 5.73
CA ILE A 68 28.59 -23.35 4.42
C ILE A 68 29.80 -23.94 3.69
N SER A 69 30.90 -24.22 4.40
CA SER A 69 32.17 -24.62 3.78
C SER A 69 32.41 -26.12 3.67
N SER A 70 31.79 -26.93 4.53
CA SER A 70 32.25 -28.32 4.72
C SER A 70 31.13 -29.34 4.91
N SER A 71 30.24 -29.18 5.90
CA SER A 71 29.31 -30.24 6.29
C SER A 71 27.98 -30.23 5.56
N GLY A 72 27.64 -29.14 4.85
CA GLY A 72 26.29 -28.89 4.36
C GLY A 72 25.32 -28.58 5.51
N SER A 73 24.05 -28.32 5.18
CA SER A 73 23.02 -27.95 6.16
C SER A 73 22.15 -29.12 6.63
N SER A 74 22.26 -30.30 6.02
CA SER A 74 21.38 -31.44 6.32
C SER A 74 21.42 -31.88 7.79
N GLU A 75 22.58 -31.90 8.45
CA GLU A 75 22.69 -32.35 9.86
C GLU A 75 21.94 -31.40 10.80
N ILE A 76 22.19 -30.09 10.71
CA ILE A 76 21.55 -29.09 11.56
C ILE A 76 20.05 -28.92 11.27
N VAL A 77 19.62 -29.14 10.02
CA VAL A 77 18.20 -29.22 9.67
C VAL A 77 17.53 -30.38 10.41
N GLN A 78 18.15 -31.57 10.40
CA GLN A 78 17.61 -32.74 11.10
C GLN A 78 17.50 -32.49 12.61
N GLU A 79 18.53 -31.94 13.23
CA GLU A 79 18.50 -31.56 14.65
C GLU A 79 17.38 -30.56 14.96
N THR A 80 17.17 -29.58 14.08
CA THR A 80 16.11 -28.57 14.23
C THR A 80 14.72 -29.21 14.13
N ILE A 81 14.52 -30.12 13.16
CA ILE A 81 13.27 -30.87 13.04
C ILE A 81 13.05 -31.70 14.31
N ASP A 82 14.06 -32.40 14.80
CA ASP A 82 13.93 -33.24 16.00
C ASP A 82 13.56 -32.46 17.26
N LYS A 83 14.01 -31.21 17.39
CA LYS A 83 13.60 -30.29 18.47
C LYS A 83 12.14 -29.83 18.36
N LEU A 84 11.61 -29.75 17.14
CA LEU A 84 10.24 -29.26 16.87
C LEU A 84 9.21 -30.38 16.74
N LYS A 85 9.65 -31.64 16.64
CA LYS A 85 8.78 -32.82 16.64
C LYS A 85 7.90 -32.82 17.89
N GLY A 86 6.63 -33.16 17.70
CA GLY A 86 5.64 -33.19 18.79
C GLY A 86 4.97 -31.85 19.11
N SER A 87 5.33 -30.76 18.43
CA SER A 87 4.63 -29.46 18.55
C SER A 87 3.16 -29.49 18.10
N GLY A 88 2.74 -30.52 17.35
CA GLY A 88 1.41 -30.61 16.76
C GLY A 88 1.21 -29.76 15.49
N LYS A 89 2.24 -29.01 15.07
CA LYS A 89 2.22 -28.18 13.86
C LYS A 89 2.74 -28.92 12.63
N GLN A 90 2.27 -28.53 11.45
CA GLN A 90 2.85 -28.90 10.17
C GLN A 90 4.20 -28.21 10.03
N LEU A 91 5.28 -28.99 9.91
CA LEU A 91 6.62 -28.44 9.71
C LEU A 91 6.89 -28.25 8.21
N ILE A 92 7.28 -27.03 7.84
CA ILE A 92 7.67 -26.70 6.46
C ILE A 92 9.10 -26.16 6.48
N LEU A 93 10.02 -26.90 5.84
CA LEU A 93 11.39 -26.46 5.62
C LEU A 93 11.42 -25.50 4.42
N VAL A 94 12.03 -24.33 4.59
CA VAL A 94 12.18 -23.31 3.55
C VAL A 94 13.66 -22.97 3.40
N SER A 95 14.18 -23.04 2.17
CA SER A 95 15.57 -22.68 1.88
C SER A 95 15.76 -21.17 1.73
N SER A 96 16.83 -20.62 2.32
CA SER A 96 17.33 -19.28 2.00
C SER A 96 18.20 -19.28 0.73
N ALA A 97 18.59 -18.10 0.25
CA ALA A 97 19.54 -17.96 -0.86
C ALA A 97 20.86 -18.70 -0.57
N GLU A 98 21.38 -18.58 0.65
CA GLU A 98 22.64 -19.20 1.05
C GLU A 98 22.51 -20.72 1.14
N SER A 99 21.41 -21.23 1.69
CA SER A 99 21.12 -22.67 1.74
C SER A 99 21.02 -23.28 0.33
N GLU A 100 20.39 -22.57 -0.61
CA GLU A 100 20.30 -23.01 -2.01
C GLU A 100 21.69 -23.09 -2.66
N MET A 101 22.61 -22.19 -2.31
CA MET A 101 23.99 -22.25 -2.79
C MET A 101 24.80 -23.39 -2.17
N ILE A 102 24.51 -23.80 -0.92
CA ILE A 102 25.12 -24.99 -0.30
C ILE A 102 24.66 -26.25 -1.04
N GLY A 103 23.42 -26.29 -1.51
CA GLY A 103 22.91 -27.37 -2.37
C GLY A 103 22.70 -28.70 -1.65
N SER A 104 22.32 -28.68 -0.37
CA SER A 104 21.97 -29.90 0.38
C SER A 104 20.70 -30.54 -0.20
N ASP A 105 20.72 -31.86 -0.39
CA ASP A 105 19.58 -32.64 -0.91
C ASP A 105 18.50 -32.86 0.16
N HIS A 106 17.81 -31.77 0.51
CA HIS A 106 16.75 -31.77 1.52
C HIS A 106 15.58 -32.65 1.12
N GLN A 107 15.24 -32.72 -0.16
CA GLN A 107 14.09 -33.49 -0.62
C GLN A 107 14.26 -34.99 -0.33
N ASN A 108 15.43 -35.54 -0.66
CA ASN A 108 15.73 -36.94 -0.38
C ASN A 108 15.92 -37.20 1.12
N MET A 109 16.59 -36.29 1.83
CA MET A 109 16.78 -36.38 3.29
C MET A 109 15.43 -36.46 4.04
N LEU A 110 14.49 -35.57 3.70
CA LEU A 110 13.16 -35.55 4.32
C LEU A 110 12.36 -36.80 3.94
N ALA A 111 12.38 -37.22 2.68
CA ALA A 111 11.67 -38.42 2.23
C ALA A 111 12.10 -39.68 3.02
N MET A 112 13.40 -39.81 3.32
CA MET A 112 13.92 -40.97 4.05
C MET A 112 13.67 -40.92 5.56
N LYS A 113 13.80 -39.74 6.19
CA LYS A 113 13.86 -39.62 7.66
C LYS A 113 12.71 -38.86 8.30
N TYR A 114 12.06 -37.96 7.55
CA TYR A 114 11.04 -37.04 8.05
C TYR A 114 9.88 -36.88 7.05
N PRO A 115 9.19 -37.97 6.65
CA PRO A 115 8.22 -37.94 5.54
C PRO A 115 7.00 -37.03 5.79
N SER A 116 6.77 -36.60 7.04
CA SER A 116 5.71 -35.65 7.39
C SER A 116 6.12 -34.17 7.25
N VAL A 117 7.41 -33.89 7.03
CA VAL A 117 7.94 -32.54 6.86
C VAL A 117 8.01 -32.23 5.38
N ARG A 118 7.45 -31.09 4.97
CA ARG A 118 7.45 -30.66 3.57
C ARG A 118 8.59 -29.68 3.32
N PHE A 119 9.11 -29.68 2.09
CA PHE A 119 10.16 -28.76 1.67
C PHE A 119 9.69 -27.82 0.57
N PHE A 120 9.96 -26.53 0.77
CA PHE A 120 9.75 -25.48 -0.22
C PHE A 120 11.09 -24.83 -0.56
N ALA A 121 11.62 -25.12 -1.75
CA ALA A 121 12.76 -24.40 -2.30
C ALA A 121 12.31 -22.98 -2.67
N SER A 122 12.87 -21.94 -2.05
CA SER A 122 12.35 -20.57 -2.16
C SER A 122 12.75 -19.83 -3.44
N ASP A 123 13.75 -20.31 -4.18
CA ASP A 123 14.27 -19.64 -5.38
C ASP A 123 14.61 -18.17 -5.07
N SER A 124 15.31 -17.97 -3.94
CA SER A 124 15.42 -16.65 -3.30
C SER A 124 16.18 -15.63 -4.15
N LEU A 125 17.05 -16.08 -5.05
CA LEU A 125 17.81 -15.23 -5.97
C LEU A 125 17.14 -15.09 -7.33
N GLY A 126 16.27 -16.03 -7.71
CA GLY A 126 15.58 -16.02 -9.01
C GLY A 126 14.25 -15.28 -9.01
N GLN A 127 13.59 -15.17 -7.85
CA GLN A 127 12.24 -14.61 -7.74
C GLN A 127 12.14 -13.48 -6.70
N ASN A 128 11.31 -12.49 -7.02
CA ASN A 128 10.94 -11.43 -6.10
C ASN A 128 9.82 -11.87 -5.13
N GLU A 129 9.46 -10.95 -4.23
CA GLU A 129 8.43 -11.17 -3.22
C GLU A 129 7.09 -11.64 -3.79
N TRP A 130 6.57 -10.99 -4.84
CA TRP A 130 5.24 -11.29 -5.37
C TRP A 130 5.20 -12.64 -6.08
N GLN A 131 6.23 -12.93 -6.87
CA GLN A 131 6.41 -14.25 -7.49
C GLN A 131 6.52 -15.36 -6.43
N GLY A 132 7.28 -15.10 -5.36
CA GLY A 132 7.41 -16.01 -4.24
C GLY A 132 6.08 -16.27 -3.52
N ARG A 133 5.26 -15.24 -3.27
CA ARG A 133 3.94 -15.39 -2.63
C ARG A 133 2.98 -16.20 -3.50
N ASP A 134 2.91 -15.89 -4.79
CA ASP A 134 2.03 -16.60 -5.73
C ASP A 134 2.41 -18.09 -5.84
N ARG A 135 3.71 -18.37 -5.92
CA ARG A 135 4.24 -19.74 -5.94
C ARG A 135 4.03 -20.48 -4.63
N ALA A 136 4.17 -19.81 -3.48
CA ALA A 136 3.92 -20.41 -2.17
C ALA A 136 2.45 -20.82 -2.01
N LEU A 137 1.50 -19.98 -2.45
CA LEU A 137 0.07 -20.31 -2.42
C LEU A 137 -0.28 -21.47 -3.36
N ALA A 138 0.25 -21.45 -4.59
CA ALA A 138 0.09 -22.54 -5.54
C ALA A 138 0.67 -23.85 -5.01
N TRP A 139 1.83 -23.80 -4.35
CA TRP A 139 2.46 -24.96 -3.73
C TRP A 139 1.66 -25.49 -2.55
N LEU A 140 1.09 -24.62 -1.69
CA LEU A 140 0.20 -25.07 -0.60
C LEU A 140 -0.97 -25.89 -1.15
N PHE A 141 -1.53 -25.50 -2.30
CA PHE A 141 -2.59 -26.26 -2.94
C PHE A 141 -2.11 -27.63 -3.37
N ASP A 142 -0.97 -27.70 -4.05
CA ASP A 142 -0.38 -28.97 -4.50
C ASP A 142 -0.02 -29.91 -3.33
N GLN A 143 0.20 -29.36 -2.13
CA GLN A 143 0.59 -30.11 -0.93
C GLN A 143 -0.56 -30.51 0.01
N PHE A 144 -1.65 -29.75 0.02
CA PHE A 144 -2.70 -29.83 1.03
C PHE A 144 -4.13 -29.91 0.48
N ASP A 145 -4.35 -29.77 -0.83
CA ASP A 145 -5.65 -30.10 -1.44
C ASP A 145 -5.98 -31.60 -1.25
N ASP A 146 -7.26 -31.90 -1.07
CA ASP A 146 -7.75 -33.27 -0.82
C ASP A 146 -8.08 -34.04 -2.12
N GLY A 147 -7.93 -33.41 -3.28
CA GLY A 147 -8.25 -33.97 -4.59
C GLY A 147 -9.74 -34.22 -4.83
N GLN A 148 -10.61 -33.89 -3.87
CA GLN A 148 -12.05 -34.11 -4.01
C GLN A 148 -12.67 -33.09 -4.98
N PRO A 149 -13.72 -33.46 -5.71
CA PRO A 149 -14.47 -32.50 -6.50
C PRO A 149 -15.13 -31.45 -5.59
N ALA A 150 -15.22 -30.22 -6.07
CA ALA A 150 -15.82 -29.12 -5.33
C ALA A 150 -17.30 -29.38 -5.01
N GLN A 151 -17.68 -29.16 -3.75
CA GLN A 151 -19.07 -29.16 -3.29
C GLN A 151 -19.47 -27.71 -3.03
N ILE A 152 -20.06 -27.06 -4.02
CA ILE A 152 -20.31 -25.61 -3.95
C ILE A 152 -21.36 -25.29 -2.88
N GLU A 153 -20.97 -24.45 -1.92
CA GLU A 153 -21.79 -23.83 -0.89
C GLU A 153 -22.35 -22.50 -1.46
N PRO A 154 -23.64 -22.42 -1.82
CA PRO A 154 -24.23 -21.20 -2.38
C PRO A 154 -24.12 -20.02 -1.41
N GLY A 155 -24.01 -18.80 -1.95
CA GLY A 155 -23.93 -17.58 -1.14
C GLY A 155 -22.59 -17.37 -0.42
N THR A 156 -21.58 -18.21 -0.65
CA THR A 156 -20.28 -18.11 0.03
C THR A 156 -19.17 -17.57 -0.86
N VAL A 157 -18.26 -16.79 -0.27
CA VAL A 157 -17.10 -16.21 -0.93
C VAL A 157 -15.84 -16.51 -0.11
N SER A 158 -14.76 -16.93 -0.76
CA SER A 158 -13.46 -17.05 -0.12
C SER A 158 -12.51 -15.95 -0.58
N ILE A 159 -11.66 -15.44 0.31
CA ILE A 159 -10.69 -14.37 0.02
C ILE A 159 -9.29 -14.98 0.01
N ILE A 160 -8.52 -14.69 -1.03
CA ILE A 160 -7.11 -15.07 -1.18
C ILE A 160 -6.23 -13.83 -1.11
N GLY A 161 -5.11 -13.93 -0.42
CA GLY A 161 -4.02 -12.97 -0.53
C GLY A 161 -3.50 -12.38 0.77
N PRO A 162 -4.35 -11.99 1.75
CA PRO A 162 -3.87 -11.46 3.03
C PRO A 162 -2.80 -12.35 3.65
N THR A 163 -1.60 -11.80 3.80
CA THR A 163 -0.39 -12.46 4.31
C THR A 163 0.41 -11.44 5.11
N TYR A 164 1.40 -11.87 5.90
CA TYR A 164 2.25 -10.92 6.62
C TYR A 164 3.08 -10.07 5.66
N GLY A 165 3.33 -8.82 6.03
CA GLY A 165 4.09 -7.86 5.20
C GLY A 165 3.32 -7.25 4.03
N CYS A 166 2.01 -7.54 3.86
CA CYS A 166 1.17 -6.78 2.94
C CYS A 166 0.79 -5.42 3.54
N PHE A 167 0.97 -4.35 2.76
CA PHE A 167 0.64 -3.00 3.19
C PHE A 167 -0.87 -2.85 3.48
N ASN A 168 -1.21 -2.24 4.62
CA ASN A 168 -2.58 -1.87 5.02
C ASN A 168 -3.64 -2.99 5.03
N SER A 169 -3.20 -4.26 4.92
CA SER A 169 -4.07 -5.43 4.80
C SER A 169 -5.18 -5.53 5.86
N PRO A 170 -5.00 -5.13 7.15
CA PRO A 170 -6.08 -5.21 8.12
C PRO A 170 -7.30 -4.36 7.77
N ALA A 171 -7.07 -3.10 7.37
CA ALA A 171 -8.15 -2.17 7.04
C ALA A 171 -8.84 -2.57 5.72
N ASP A 172 -8.04 -2.93 4.72
CA ASP A 172 -8.55 -3.35 3.41
C ASP A 172 -9.32 -4.67 3.47
N LEU A 173 -8.87 -5.64 4.29
CA LEU A 173 -9.59 -6.90 4.51
C LEU A 173 -10.90 -6.67 5.25
N ALA A 174 -10.93 -5.78 6.25
CA ALA A 174 -12.15 -5.45 6.97
C ALA A 174 -13.20 -4.80 6.06
N GLU A 175 -12.79 -3.89 5.19
CA GLU A 175 -13.68 -3.30 4.18
C GLU A 175 -14.17 -4.37 3.19
N LEU A 176 -13.28 -5.23 2.68
CA LEU A 176 -13.68 -6.28 1.75
C LEU A 176 -14.69 -7.26 2.36
N LYS A 177 -14.49 -7.65 3.62
CA LYS A 177 -15.46 -8.47 4.38
C LYS A 177 -16.81 -7.76 4.52
N ARG A 178 -16.82 -6.43 4.77
CA ARG A 178 -18.03 -5.61 4.86
C ARG A 178 -18.77 -5.54 3.53
N LEU A 179 -18.06 -5.34 2.42
CA LEU A 179 -18.65 -5.28 1.08
C LEU A 179 -19.28 -6.61 0.67
N VAL A 180 -18.60 -7.74 0.92
CA VAL A 180 -19.16 -9.07 0.65
C VAL A 180 -20.43 -9.30 1.48
N ALA A 181 -20.41 -8.97 2.77
CA ALA A 181 -21.58 -9.09 3.64
C ALA A 181 -22.74 -8.19 3.20
N GLY A 182 -22.45 -6.93 2.84
CA GLY A 182 -23.45 -5.98 2.34
C GLY A 182 -24.09 -6.44 1.02
N ALA A 183 -23.33 -7.11 0.16
CA ALA A 183 -23.84 -7.73 -1.06
C ALA A 183 -24.72 -8.98 -0.82
N GLY A 184 -24.89 -9.42 0.42
CA GLY A 184 -25.61 -10.65 0.79
C GLY A 184 -24.75 -11.93 0.81
N GLY A 185 -23.45 -11.82 0.52
CA GLY A 185 -22.52 -12.95 0.55
C GLY A 185 -21.97 -13.22 1.96
N THR A 186 -21.52 -14.45 2.19
CA THR A 186 -20.83 -14.85 3.44
C THR A 186 -19.37 -15.18 3.17
N VAL A 187 -18.44 -14.51 3.86
CA VAL A 187 -17.01 -14.85 3.79
C VAL A 187 -16.76 -16.18 4.50
N ARG A 188 -16.36 -17.21 3.75
CA ARG A 188 -16.16 -18.57 4.25
C ARG A 188 -14.75 -18.80 4.76
N HIS A 189 -13.77 -18.38 3.96
CA HIS A 189 -12.36 -18.46 4.27
C HIS A 189 -11.68 -17.14 3.90
N VAL A 190 -10.72 -16.74 4.71
CA VAL A 190 -9.61 -15.89 4.28
C VAL A 190 -8.41 -16.82 4.21
N TYR A 191 -7.59 -16.77 3.17
CA TYR A 191 -6.45 -17.66 3.04
C TYR A 191 -5.23 -16.91 2.51
N PRO A 192 -4.04 -17.13 3.11
CA PRO A 192 -3.72 -18.04 4.22
C PRO A 192 -4.03 -17.48 5.62
N PHE A 193 -4.40 -16.20 5.74
CA PHE A 193 -4.75 -15.58 7.03
C PHE A 193 -5.95 -16.25 7.70
N GLU A 194 -6.01 -16.33 9.03
CA GLU A 194 -7.15 -16.91 9.77
C GLU A 194 -7.47 -18.37 9.35
N SER A 195 -6.47 -19.11 8.86
CA SER A 195 -6.65 -20.45 8.29
C SER A 195 -5.58 -21.44 8.75
N LYS A 196 -5.93 -22.72 8.62
CA LYS A 196 -4.97 -23.84 8.70
C LYS A 196 -4.54 -24.27 7.31
N ALA A 197 -3.40 -24.96 7.20
CA ALA A 197 -2.85 -25.39 5.91
C ALA A 197 -3.88 -26.19 5.09
N ALA A 198 -4.58 -27.13 5.73
CA ALA A 198 -5.58 -28.00 5.10
C ALA A 198 -6.89 -27.29 4.71
N ASP A 199 -7.15 -26.07 5.21
CA ASP A 199 -8.35 -25.33 4.81
C ASP A 199 -8.32 -24.90 3.34
N ILE A 200 -7.15 -24.91 2.69
CA ILE A 200 -7.01 -24.62 1.26
C ILE A 200 -7.89 -25.52 0.38
N ALA A 201 -8.08 -26.78 0.79
CA ALA A 201 -8.92 -27.74 0.09
C ALA A 201 -10.39 -27.33 0.05
N LYS A 202 -10.84 -26.47 0.99
CA LYS A 202 -12.23 -26.04 1.12
C LYS A 202 -12.53 -24.77 0.33
N LEU A 203 -11.53 -24.01 -0.10
CA LEU A 203 -11.75 -22.77 -0.86
C LEU A 203 -12.53 -23.02 -2.17
N LYS A 204 -12.33 -24.18 -2.81
CA LYS A 204 -13.03 -24.56 -4.04
C LYS A 204 -14.54 -24.75 -3.82
N ASN A 205 -14.98 -24.91 -2.58
CA ASN A 205 -16.39 -25.03 -2.24
C ASN A 205 -17.10 -23.67 -2.20
N SER A 206 -16.39 -22.54 -2.28
CA SER A 206 -17.06 -21.24 -2.34
C SER A 206 -17.69 -20.97 -3.71
N ALA A 207 -18.82 -20.25 -3.70
CA ALA A 207 -19.50 -19.84 -4.94
C ALA A 207 -18.57 -18.95 -5.79
N ALA A 208 -17.78 -18.09 -5.15
CA ALA A 208 -16.77 -17.26 -5.78
C ALA A 208 -15.50 -17.13 -4.92
N VAL A 209 -14.43 -16.67 -5.54
CA VAL A 209 -13.16 -16.36 -4.89
C VAL A 209 -12.78 -14.91 -5.18
N VAL A 210 -12.34 -14.18 -4.16
CA VAL A 210 -11.81 -12.82 -4.28
C VAL A 210 -10.30 -12.85 -4.07
N VAL A 211 -9.53 -12.44 -5.09
CA VAL A 211 -8.10 -12.22 -4.98
C VAL A 211 -7.87 -10.76 -4.58
N MET A 212 -7.31 -10.56 -3.39
CA MET A 212 -7.18 -9.21 -2.82
C MET A 212 -6.13 -8.35 -3.52
N TYR A 213 -5.05 -8.96 -4.02
CA TYR A 213 -3.92 -8.26 -4.63
C TYR A 213 -3.69 -8.74 -6.07
N ARG A 214 -3.56 -7.82 -7.02
CA ARG A 214 -3.30 -8.14 -8.44
C ARG A 214 -1.91 -8.73 -8.68
N GLU A 215 -0.95 -8.42 -7.82
CA GLU A 215 0.43 -8.89 -7.91
C GLU A 215 0.64 -10.36 -7.52
N PHE A 216 -0.28 -11.01 -6.76
CA PHE A 216 -0.18 -12.44 -6.40
C PHE A 216 -1.52 -13.06 -5.98
N GLY A 217 -1.62 -14.39 -6.00
CA GLY A 217 -2.82 -15.17 -5.63
C GLY A 217 -3.61 -15.68 -6.83
N ALA A 218 -3.28 -15.21 -8.04
CA ALA A 218 -3.93 -15.63 -9.28
C ALA A 218 -3.69 -17.12 -9.58
N ALA A 219 -2.48 -17.64 -9.32
CA ALA A 219 -2.19 -19.05 -9.58
C ALA A 219 -3.01 -20.00 -8.70
N LEU A 220 -3.26 -19.61 -7.44
CA LEU A 220 -4.17 -20.37 -6.56
C LEU A 220 -5.61 -20.27 -7.04
N ALA A 221 -6.07 -19.06 -7.40
CA ALA A 221 -7.43 -18.86 -7.90
C ALA A 221 -7.72 -19.68 -9.17
N GLU A 222 -6.76 -19.77 -10.09
CA GLU A 222 -6.84 -20.61 -11.29
C GLU A 222 -6.99 -22.10 -10.93
N LYS A 223 -6.15 -22.60 -10.01
CA LYS A 223 -6.22 -24.00 -9.53
C LYS A 223 -7.57 -24.36 -8.90
N LEU A 224 -8.21 -23.40 -8.23
CA LEU A 224 -9.52 -23.62 -7.60
C LEU A 224 -10.68 -23.70 -8.61
N GLY A 225 -10.52 -23.17 -9.82
CA GLY A 225 -11.53 -23.24 -10.88
C GLY A 225 -12.86 -22.57 -10.54
N ARG A 226 -12.83 -21.51 -9.71
CA ARG A 226 -14.01 -20.74 -9.31
C ARG A 226 -14.05 -19.37 -10.00
N PRO A 227 -15.23 -18.74 -10.14
CA PRO A 227 -15.31 -17.34 -10.54
C PRO A 227 -14.40 -16.47 -9.67
N VAL A 228 -13.54 -15.67 -10.32
CA VAL A 228 -12.53 -14.85 -9.64
C VAL A 228 -12.92 -13.38 -9.74
N LEU A 229 -12.98 -12.73 -8.58
CA LEU A 229 -13.09 -11.28 -8.44
C LEU A 229 -11.78 -10.71 -7.90
N TYR A 230 -11.51 -9.44 -8.17
CA TYR A 230 -10.42 -8.72 -7.52
C TYR A 230 -10.99 -7.69 -6.55
N ALA A 231 -10.28 -7.44 -5.45
CA ALA A 231 -10.71 -6.41 -4.51
C ALA A 231 -10.77 -5.03 -5.21
N PRO A 232 -11.86 -4.26 -5.00
CA PRO A 232 -12.13 -3.06 -5.80
C PRO A 232 -11.47 -1.80 -5.22
N PHE A 233 -11.13 -0.87 -6.11
CA PHE A 233 -10.75 0.51 -5.78
C PHE A 233 -11.63 1.50 -6.53
N GLY A 234 -12.11 2.53 -5.83
CA GLY A 234 -12.97 3.55 -6.45
C GLY A 234 -14.45 3.22 -6.31
N ILE A 235 -15.28 4.16 -6.72
CA ILE A 235 -16.74 4.06 -6.62
C ILE A 235 -17.26 3.06 -7.65
N GLU A 236 -16.85 3.19 -8.91
CA GLU A 236 -17.43 2.39 -10.00
C GLU A 236 -16.98 0.93 -9.95
N GLU A 237 -15.71 0.66 -9.62
CA GLU A 237 -15.24 -0.72 -9.44
C GLU A 237 -15.86 -1.37 -8.21
N THR A 238 -16.14 -0.60 -7.15
CA THR A 238 -16.78 -1.13 -5.94
C THR A 238 -18.26 -1.45 -6.18
N ASP A 239 -19.01 -0.58 -6.85
CA ASP A 239 -20.39 -0.87 -7.26
C ASP A 239 -20.44 -2.17 -8.09
N ARG A 240 -19.58 -2.30 -9.12
CA ARG A 240 -19.49 -3.53 -9.93
C ARG A 240 -19.11 -4.77 -9.14
N PHE A 241 -18.20 -4.63 -8.17
CA PHE A 241 -17.80 -5.73 -7.31
C PHE A 241 -18.99 -6.21 -6.46
N ILE A 242 -19.75 -5.30 -5.85
CA ILE A 242 -20.93 -5.60 -5.05
C ILE A 242 -22.00 -6.30 -5.91
N GLU A 243 -22.30 -5.76 -7.10
CA GLU A 243 -23.24 -6.35 -8.04
C GLU A 243 -22.85 -7.78 -8.43
N GLU A 244 -21.56 -8.00 -8.72
CA GLU A 244 -21.06 -9.30 -9.15
C GLU A 244 -21.03 -10.32 -8.00
N VAL A 245 -20.72 -9.89 -6.76
CA VAL A 245 -20.90 -10.73 -5.57
C VAL A 245 -22.37 -11.11 -5.42
N GLY A 246 -23.29 -10.14 -5.50
CA GLY A 246 -24.74 -10.38 -5.44
C GLY A 246 -25.19 -11.41 -6.48
N ARG A 247 -24.74 -11.25 -7.73
CA ARG A 247 -25.06 -12.18 -8.83
C ARG A 247 -24.51 -13.59 -8.60
N LEU A 248 -23.29 -13.72 -8.10
CA LEU A 248 -22.66 -15.02 -7.83
C LEU A 248 -23.23 -15.70 -6.58
N CYS A 249 -23.79 -14.92 -5.66
CA CYS A 249 -24.42 -15.40 -4.42
C CYS A 249 -25.94 -15.59 -4.55
N GLY A 250 -26.59 -15.06 -5.59
CA GLY A 250 -28.04 -15.06 -5.77
C GLY A 250 -28.77 -14.07 -4.85
N THR A 251 -28.13 -12.94 -4.57
CA THR A 251 -28.55 -11.86 -3.66
C THR A 251 -28.51 -10.49 -4.36
N GLU A 252 -28.93 -10.44 -5.62
CA GLU A 252 -28.90 -9.22 -6.44
C GLU A 252 -29.73 -8.07 -5.86
N GLU A 253 -30.88 -8.37 -5.24
CA GLU A 253 -31.73 -7.35 -4.61
C GLU A 253 -31.04 -6.70 -3.41
N GLU A 254 -30.39 -7.50 -2.56
CA GLU A 254 -29.59 -7.03 -1.41
C GLU A 254 -28.40 -6.19 -1.88
N ALA A 255 -27.69 -6.63 -2.92
CA ALA A 255 -26.56 -5.90 -3.49
C ALA A 255 -26.97 -4.50 -3.98
N VAL A 256 -28.10 -4.38 -4.70
CA VAL A 256 -28.64 -3.09 -5.15
C VAL A 256 -29.03 -2.20 -3.96
N GLN A 257 -29.70 -2.77 -2.95
CA GLN A 257 -30.09 -2.02 -1.74
C GLN A 257 -28.86 -1.50 -0.98
N PHE A 258 -27.82 -2.33 -0.86
CA PHE A 258 -26.58 -1.96 -0.19
C PHE A 258 -25.84 -0.84 -0.92
N ILE A 259 -25.76 -0.87 -2.26
CA ILE A 259 -25.19 0.23 -3.05
C ILE A 259 -25.94 1.54 -2.81
N GLU A 260 -27.27 1.51 -2.77
CA GLU A 260 -28.08 2.70 -2.49
C GLU A 260 -27.86 3.23 -1.06
N GLU A 261 -27.68 2.34 -0.08
CA GLU A 261 -27.31 2.72 1.28
C GLU A 261 -25.92 3.35 1.34
N GLU A 262 -24.93 2.75 0.67
CA GLU A 262 -23.55 3.26 0.59
C GLU A 262 -23.50 4.66 0.00
N LYS A 263 -24.28 4.92 -1.06
CA LYS A 263 -24.41 6.25 -1.68
C LYS A 263 -24.98 7.30 -0.73
N ARG A 264 -25.87 6.90 0.20
CA ARG A 264 -26.52 7.79 1.17
C ARG A 264 -25.75 7.94 2.49
N THR A 265 -24.83 7.03 2.77
CA THR A 265 -24.09 6.98 4.04
C THR A 265 -22.60 7.18 3.77
N THR A 266 -21.86 6.10 3.53
CA THR A 266 -20.40 6.06 3.32
C THR A 266 -19.93 7.11 2.33
N LEU A 267 -20.56 7.21 1.15
CA LEU A 267 -20.16 8.15 0.09
C LEU A 267 -20.78 9.55 0.22
N SER A 268 -21.71 9.77 1.17
CA SER A 268 -22.38 11.08 1.32
C SER A 268 -21.41 12.27 1.46
N PRO A 269 -20.30 12.17 2.23
CA PRO A 269 -19.35 13.27 2.35
C PRO A 269 -18.71 13.69 1.02
N LEU A 270 -18.55 12.75 0.07
CA LEU A 270 -18.01 13.05 -1.25
C LEU A 270 -18.98 13.94 -2.04
N TRP A 271 -20.28 13.66 -1.95
CA TRP A 271 -21.32 14.48 -2.60
C TRP A 271 -21.39 15.88 -2.01
N ASP A 272 -21.16 16.01 -0.72
CA ASP A 272 -21.13 17.32 -0.06
C ASP A 272 -19.91 18.14 -0.49
N LEU A 273 -18.74 17.51 -0.60
CA LEU A 273 -17.54 18.14 -1.16
C LEU A 273 -17.74 18.53 -2.63
N TRP A 274 -18.42 17.69 -3.42
CA TRP A 274 -18.68 17.96 -4.83
C TRP A 274 -19.62 19.14 -5.05
N ARG A 275 -20.63 19.31 -4.18
CA ARG A 275 -21.54 20.47 -4.20
C ARG A 275 -20.87 21.76 -3.72
N GLY A 276 -19.76 21.64 -3.00
CA GLY A 276 -18.99 22.76 -2.49
C GLY A 276 -17.91 23.26 -3.47
N PRO A 277 -17.18 24.33 -3.10
CA PRO A 277 -16.07 24.86 -3.89
C PRO A 277 -14.88 23.89 -4.01
N GLN A 278 -14.86 22.81 -3.22
CA GLN A 278 -13.79 21.81 -3.26
C GLN A 278 -13.78 21.01 -4.57
N SER A 279 -14.91 20.89 -5.26
CA SER A 279 -14.98 20.28 -6.60
C SER A 279 -14.08 20.98 -7.62
N GLU A 280 -13.91 22.30 -7.51
CA GLU A 280 -13.02 23.07 -8.36
C GLU A 280 -11.54 22.83 -8.05
N TRP A 281 -11.21 22.27 -6.87
CA TRP A 281 -9.83 22.01 -6.47
C TRP A 281 -9.28 20.75 -7.12
N PHE A 282 -10.06 19.68 -7.21
CA PHE A 282 -9.58 18.37 -7.65
C PHE A 282 -8.83 18.43 -8.99
N PRO A 283 -9.32 19.11 -10.05
CA PRO A 283 -8.58 19.21 -11.32
C PRO A 283 -7.24 19.93 -11.23
N THR A 284 -6.99 20.68 -10.16
CA THR A 284 -5.71 21.39 -9.92
C THR A 284 -4.71 20.58 -9.11
N ILE A 285 -5.17 19.50 -8.47
CA ILE A 285 -4.35 18.67 -7.58
C ILE A 285 -3.44 17.79 -8.42
N ARG A 286 -2.15 17.83 -8.12
CA ARG A 286 -1.12 17.03 -8.79
C ARG A 286 -0.58 15.98 -7.84
N PHE A 287 -0.69 14.71 -8.21
CA PHE A 287 -0.23 13.60 -7.37
C PHE A 287 0.69 12.64 -8.12
N GLY A 288 1.51 11.91 -7.37
CA GLY A 288 2.29 10.78 -7.86
C GLY A 288 2.03 9.54 -7.01
N VAL A 289 2.22 8.36 -7.59
CA VAL A 289 2.07 7.08 -6.87
C VAL A 289 3.26 6.16 -7.17
N VAL A 290 3.83 5.55 -6.13
CA VAL A 290 4.82 4.47 -6.23
C VAL A 290 4.46 3.42 -5.19
N ALA A 291 3.81 2.34 -5.62
CA ALA A 291 3.24 1.33 -4.72
C ALA A 291 3.17 -0.03 -5.44
N SER A 292 2.72 -1.07 -4.73
CA SER A 292 2.44 -2.34 -5.40
C SER A 292 1.35 -2.17 -6.45
N LYS A 293 1.33 -3.05 -7.46
CA LYS A 293 0.44 -2.95 -8.62
C LYS A 293 -1.00 -2.61 -8.26
N SER A 294 -1.58 -3.30 -7.28
CA SER A 294 -2.96 -3.06 -6.82
C SER A 294 -3.19 -1.61 -6.38
N TYR A 295 -2.29 -1.07 -5.55
CA TYR A 295 -2.41 0.29 -5.02
C TYR A 295 -2.07 1.34 -6.07
N ALA A 296 -1.03 1.11 -6.90
CA ALA A 296 -0.62 2.03 -7.94
C ALA A 296 -1.74 2.25 -8.99
N ASP A 297 -2.35 1.16 -9.45
CA ASP A 297 -3.47 1.19 -10.38
C ASP A 297 -4.74 1.72 -9.70
N GLY A 298 -5.02 1.26 -8.48
CA GLY A 298 -6.22 1.62 -7.71
C GLY A 298 -6.27 3.10 -7.32
N ILE A 299 -5.21 3.64 -6.72
CA ILE A 299 -5.13 5.06 -6.32
C ILE A 299 -5.22 5.96 -7.56
N LYS A 300 -4.55 5.59 -8.66
CA LYS A 300 -4.65 6.33 -9.92
C LYS A 300 -6.09 6.36 -10.42
N ARG A 301 -6.78 5.22 -10.43
CA ARG A 301 -8.19 5.11 -10.85
C ARG A 301 -9.08 6.04 -10.03
N VAL A 302 -9.00 5.97 -8.70
CA VAL A 302 -9.84 6.82 -7.84
C VAL A 302 -9.53 8.31 -8.06
N LEU A 303 -8.26 8.70 -7.94
CA LEU A 303 -7.92 10.12 -7.90
C LEU A 303 -7.93 10.78 -9.28
N ALA A 304 -7.45 10.10 -10.33
CA ALA A 304 -7.41 10.66 -11.67
C ALA A 304 -8.66 10.34 -12.47
N ASP A 305 -9.03 9.07 -12.60
CA ASP A 305 -10.08 8.65 -13.54
C ASP A 305 -11.48 9.01 -13.01
N GLU A 306 -11.74 8.87 -11.71
CA GLU A 306 -13.04 9.19 -11.10
C GLU A 306 -13.13 10.64 -10.60
N LEU A 307 -12.09 11.15 -9.93
CA LEU A 307 -12.10 12.48 -9.29
C LEU A 307 -11.44 13.60 -10.11
N GLY A 308 -10.82 13.28 -11.25
CA GLY A 308 -10.29 14.26 -12.20
C GLY A 308 -8.97 14.94 -11.79
N MET A 309 -8.25 14.43 -10.80
CA MET A 309 -6.94 14.96 -10.39
C MET A 309 -5.84 14.63 -11.40
N GLN A 310 -4.76 15.40 -11.38
CA GLN A 310 -3.65 15.24 -12.32
C GLN A 310 -2.62 14.23 -11.79
N CYS A 311 -2.64 13.01 -12.33
CA CYS A 311 -1.60 12.01 -12.09
C CYS A 311 -0.32 12.38 -12.87
N LEU A 312 0.77 12.70 -12.17
CA LEU A 312 2.07 12.99 -12.79
C LEU A 312 2.82 11.72 -13.19
N PHE A 313 2.69 10.68 -12.36
CA PHE A 313 3.21 9.34 -12.56
C PHE A 313 2.49 8.35 -11.63
N SER A 314 2.37 7.10 -12.04
CA SER A 314 1.96 5.98 -11.20
C SER A 314 2.78 4.76 -11.59
N HIS A 315 3.53 4.21 -10.65
CA HIS A 315 4.51 3.16 -10.89
C HIS A 315 4.24 1.94 -10.01
N ASP A 316 4.27 0.76 -10.62
CA ASP A 316 4.38 -0.51 -9.89
C ASP A 316 5.80 -0.63 -9.33
N SER A 317 5.91 -0.61 -8.01
CA SER A 317 7.17 -0.67 -7.31
C SER A 317 8.00 -1.90 -7.64
N ALA A 318 7.37 -3.02 -7.99
CA ALA A 318 8.09 -4.26 -8.27
C ALA A 318 8.91 -4.22 -9.57
N THR A 319 8.51 -3.35 -10.51
CA THR A 319 9.11 -3.29 -11.85
C THR A 319 9.78 -1.95 -12.16
N ALA A 320 9.46 -0.91 -11.39
CA ALA A 320 10.04 0.42 -11.56
C ALA A 320 11.53 0.48 -11.19
N ASP A 321 12.31 1.24 -11.96
CA ASP A 321 13.68 1.61 -11.61
C ASP A 321 13.66 2.78 -10.60
N ASN A 322 14.08 2.50 -9.36
CA ASN A 322 14.12 3.50 -8.29
C ASN A 322 14.97 4.74 -8.62
N ASN A 323 16.04 4.62 -9.42
CA ASN A 323 16.81 5.78 -9.86
C ASN A 323 16.01 6.65 -10.84
N ALA A 324 15.25 6.02 -11.74
CA ALA A 324 14.38 6.74 -12.66
C ALA A 324 13.23 7.43 -11.90
N VAL A 325 12.62 6.75 -10.93
CA VAL A 325 11.60 7.33 -10.04
C VAL A 325 12.15 8.54 -9.29
N ARG A 326 13.38 8.46 -8.77
CA ARG A 326 14.04 9.58 -8.08
C ARG A 326 14.23 10.79 -8.98
N GLU A 327 14.74 10.60 -10.20
CA GLU A 327 14.91 11.69 -11.16
C GLU A 327 13.54 12.25 -11.61
N GLU A 328 12.52 11.41 -11.73
CA GLU A 328 11.16 11.86 -12.05
C GLU A 328 10.54 12.70 -10.92
N ILE A 329 10.70 12.30 -9.65
CA ILE A 329 10.28 13.10 -8.48
C ILE A 329 10.96 14.46 -8.48
N LYS A 330 12.26 14.50 -8.79
CA LYS A 330 13.02 15.75 -8.90
C LYS A 330 12.51 16.65 -10.02
N ALA A 331 12.18 16.08 -11.18
CA ALA A 331 11.67 16.81 -12.33
C ALA A 331 10.21 17.26 -12.17
N LYS A 332 9.39 16.45 -11.50
CA LYS A 332 7.93 16.59 -11.40
C LYS A 332 7.46 16.45 -9.96
N GLN A 333 7.83 17.39 -9.08
CA GLN A 333 7.40 17.34 -7.68
C GLN A 333 5.87 17.40 -7.56
N PRO A 334 5.20 16.32 -7.08
CA PRO A 334 3.76 16.35 -6.89
C PRO A 334 3.39 17.12 -5.62
N GLN A 335 2.15 17.58 -5.51
CA GLN A 335 1.63 18.10 -4.24
C GLN A 335 1.42 16.97 -3.24
N PHE A 336 0.99 15.80 -3.73
CA PHE A 336 0.79 14.58 -2.95
C PHE A 336 1.60 13.43 -3.52
N LEU A 337 2.37 12.72 -2.70
CA LEU A 337 3.05 11.50 -3.11
C LEU A 337 2.57 10.33 -2.25
N TYR A 338 1.87 9.39 -2.89
CA TYR A 338 1.53 8.10 -2.32
C TYR A 338 2.72 7.17 -2.57
N GLY A 339 3.45 6.80 -1.53
CA GLY A 339 4.74 6.14 -1.73
C GLY A 339 5.24 5.30 -0.58
N ARG A 340 6.51 4.90 -0.73
CA ARG A 340 7.28 4.05 0.18
C ARG A 340 8.39 4.87 0.81
N MET A 341 9.20 4.24 1.68
CA MET A 341 10.30 4.94 2.35
C MET A 341 11.37 5.50 1.40
N PRO A 342 11.81 4.79 0.33
CA PRO A 342 12.74 5.38 -0.64
C PRO A 342 12.21 6.67 -1.25
N ASP A 343 10.93 6.68 -1.62
CA ASP A 343 10.28 7.84 -2.24
C ASP A 343 10.22 9.04 -1.26
N LYS A 344 10.00 8.76 0.04
CA LYS A 344 10.08 9.77 1.11
C LYS A 344 11.50 10.31 1.30
N ILE A 345 12.52 9.46 1.18
CA ILE A 345 13.93 9.88 1.24
C ILE A 345 14.24 10.82 0.07
N TYR A 346 13.79 10.48 -1.15
CA TYR A 346 14.01 11.31 -2.32
C TYR A 346 13.36 12.70 -2.18
N LEU A 347 12.15 12.77 -1.62
CA LEU A 347 11.51 14.06 -1.30
C LEU A 347 12.32 14.86 -0.27
N ALA A 348 12.85 14.20 0.76
CA ALA A 348 13.63 14.85 1.81
C ALA A 348 14.97 15.40 1.30
N GLU A 349 15.65 14.68 0.41
CA GLU A 349 16.89 15.14 -0.26
C GLU A 349 16.67 16.42 -1.09
N LEU A 350 15.43 16.66 -1.54
CA LEU A 350 15.04 17.82 -2.33
C LEU A 350 14.45 18.99 -1.50
N ASP A 351 14.29 18.82 -0.18
CA ASP A 351 13.46 19.68 0.68
C ASP A 351 12.05 19.96 0.09
N ALA A 352 11.49 18.94 -0.59
CA ALA A 352 10.22 19.07 -1.30
C ALA A 352 9.07 19.39 -0.33
N LYS A 353 8.15 20.27 -0.75
CA LYS A 353 6.93 20.61 0.03
C LYS A 353 5.75 19.68 -0.26
N THR A 354 6.05 18.49 -0.80
CA THR A 354 5.08 17.43 -1.09
C THR A 354 4.53 16.84 0.20
N ARG A 355 3.21 16.66 0.27
CA ARG A 355 2.57 15.84 1.30
C ARG A 355 2.77 14.37 0.98
N PHE A 356 3.59 13.69 1.78
CA PHE A 356 3.80 12.25 1.66
C PHE A 356 2.69 11.47 2.39
N ILE A 357 2.09 10.51 1.70
CA ILE A 357 1.11 9.57 2.25
C ILE A 357 1.67 8.16 2.06
N PRO A 358 1.88 7.37 3.13
CA PRO A 358 2.35 6.00 2.97
C PRO A 358 1.34 5.17 2.17
N ALA A 359 1.80 4.47 1.14
CA ALA A 359 0.97 3.64 0.26
C ALA A 359 1.62 2.30 -0.11
N GLY A 360 2.73 1.94 0.53
CA GLY A 360 3.40 0.67 0.28
C GLY A 360 4.64 0.47 1.16
N PHE A 361 5.12 -0.77 1.19
CA PHE A 361 6.44 -1.14 1.71
C PHE A 361 7.50 -1.10 0.59
N PRO A 362 8.80 -0.99 0.90
CA PRO A 362 9.41 -0.99 2.24
C PRO A 362 9.27 0.34 3.00
N GLY A 363 9.19 0.27 4.34
CA GLY A 363 9.20 1.44 5.21
C GLY A 363 8.65 1.20 6.62
N PRO A 364 9.10 1.97 7.63
CA PRO A 364 8.55 1.90 8.98
C PRO A 364 7.15 2.52 9.01
N ILE A 365 6.11 1.69 9.02
CA ILE A 365 4.72 2.10 8.93
C ILE A 365 3.87 1.22 9.86
N VAL A 366 3.01 1.85 10.66
CA VAL A 366 2.05 1.19 11.56
C VAL A 366 0.63 1.47 11.03
N ARG A 367 -0.10 0.43 10.64
CA ARG A 367 -1.41 0.48 9.94
C ARG A 367 -2.38 -0.64 10.37
N ARG A 368 -2.41 -0.99 11.66
CA ARG A 368 -3.34 -2.01 12.19
C ARG A 368 -4.74 -1.49 12.50
N ALA A 369 -4.91 -0.17 12.64
CA ALA A 369 -6.21 0.42 12.88
C ALA A 369 -7.13 0.25 11.65
N LEU A 370 -8.33 -0.26 11.90
CA LEU A 370 -9.40 -0.27 10.90
C LEU A 370 -9.87 1.18 10.64
N GLY A 371 -10.45 1.43 9.46
CA GLY A 371 -10.96 2.77 9.08
C GLY A 371 -9.99 3.62 8.25
N THR A 372 -8.86 3.06 7.80
CA THR A 372 -8.03 3.66 6.75
C THR A 372 -7.84 2.76 5.51
N PRO A 373 -8.90 2.08 5.02
CA PRO A 373 -8.77 1.25 3.82
C PRO A 373 -8.43 2.11 2.61
N PHE A 374 -7.84 1.52 1.58
CA PHE A 374 -7.69 2.06 0.24
C PHE A 374 -8.64 1.38 -0.74
N MET A 375 -9.07 0.16 -0.44
CA MET A 375 -10.08 -0.60 -1.19
C MET A 375 -11.50 -0.17 -0.79
N GLY A 376 -12.46 -0.41 -1.66
CA GLY A 376 -13.89 -0.19 -1.39
C GLY A 376 -14.33 1.28 -1.31
N HIS A 377 -15.60 1.49 -1.01
CA HIS A 377 -16.19 2.81 -0.83
C HIS A 377 -15.56 3.57 0.34
N SER A 378 -15.30 2.89 1.47
CA SER A 378 -14.59 3.49 2.60
C SER A 378 -13.20 3.96 2.19
N GLY A 379 -12.55 3.28 1.24
CA GLY A 379 -11.24 3.66 0.74
C GLY A 379 -11.25 4.94 -0.09
N VAL A 380 -12.30 5.16 -0.88
CA VAL A 380 -12.52 6.44 -1.58
C VAL A 380 -12.62 7.58 -0.58
N VAL A 381 -13.44 7.41 0.46
CA VAL A 381 -13.65 8.42 1.51
C VAL A 381 -12.34 8.72 2.23
N TRP A 382 -11.57 7.70 2.59
CA TRP A 382 -10.28 7.87 3.25
C TRP A 382 -9.26 8.64 2.39
N LEU A 383 -9.11 8.26 1.12
CA LEU A 383 -8.19 8.93 0.19
C LEU A 383 -8.54 10.41 0.03
N VAL A 384 -9.83 10.73 -0.12
CA VAL A 384 -10.31 12.11 -0.24
C VAL A 384 -10.10 12.87 1.07
N GLN A 385 -10.37 12.24 2.21
CA GLN A 385 -10.17 12.85 3.53
C GLN A 385 -8.71 13.26 3.74
N GLU A 386 -7.74 12.42 3.37
CA GLU A 386 -6.31 12.76 3.49
C GLU A 386 -5.92 13.96 2.65
N ILE A 387 -6.43 14.04 1.42
CA ILE A 387 -6.18 15.17 0.53
C ILE A 387 -6.81 16.44 1.10
N VAL A 388 -8.10 16.40 1.45
CA VAL A 388 -8.84 17.57 1.92
C VAL A 388 -8.26 18.10 3.24
N ASN A 389 -7.92 17.22 4.18
CA ASN A 389 -7.28 17.63 5.44
C ASN A 389 -5.94 18.32 5.19
N ALA A 390 -5.10 17.78 4.30
CA ALA A 390 -3.82 18.40 3.96
C ALA A 390 -3.99 19.76 3.25
N LEU A 391 -5.04 19.93 2.44
CA LEU A 391 -5.36 21.22 1.83
C LEU A 391 -5.79 22.25 2.89
N TYR A 392 -6.60 21.84 3.88
CA TYR A 392 -6.95 22.71 5.01
C TYR A 392 -5.74 23.07 5.89
N ASP A 393 -4.83 22.13 6.12
CA ASP A 393 -3.56 22.42 6.81
C ASP A 393 -2.71 23.42 6.00
N THR A 394 -2.72 23.30 4.67
CA THR A 394 -2.03 24.27 3.79
C THR A 394 -2.67 25.65 3.90
N LEU A 395 -4.00 25.72 3.98
CA LEU A 395 -4.76 26.94 4.22
C LEU A 395 -4.42 27.62 5.54
N PHE A 396 -4.11 26.84 6.58
CA PHE A 396 -3.71 27.39 7.88
C PHE A 396 -2.50 28.33 7.78
N ASN A 397 -1.57 28.06 6.86
CA ASN A 397 -0.40 28.92 6.62
C ASN A 397 -0.75 30.32 6.09
N PHE A 398 -1.96 30.46 5.53
CA PHE A 398 -2.47 31.70 4.97
C PHE A 398 -3.37 32.47 5.94
N LEU A 399 -3.70 31.89 7.09
CA LEU A 399 -4.43 32.61 8.12
C LEU A 399 -3.58 33.77 8.65
N PRO A 400 -4.18 34.93 8.94
CA PRO A 400 -3.50 36.05 9.56
C PRO A 400 -3.17 35.70 11.02
N ILE A 401 -2.13 34.90 11.22
CA ILE A 401 -1.61 34.59 12.55
C ILE A 401 -0.77 35.79 12.98
N THR A 402 -1.12 36.38 14.11
CA THR A 402 -0.32 37.42 14.78
C THR A 402 0.99 36.79 15.27
N ARG A 403 1.95 36.56 14.36
CA ARG A 403 3.33 36.23 14.76
C ARG A 403 3.87 37.43 15.53
N ARG A 404 4.51 37.16 16.67
CA ARG A 404 4.94 38.14 17.70
C ARG A 404 5.92 39.22 17.20
N GLN A 405 6.22 39.26 15.91
CA GLN A 405 6.93 40.33 15.22
C GLN A 405 6.26 40.59 13.87
N GLN A 406 5.38 41.60 13.80
CA GLN A 406 5.13 42.30 12.55
C GLN A 406 5.71 43.70 12.70
N ALA A 407 6.53 44.10 11.71
CA ALA A 407 6.90 45.48 11.52
C ALA A 407 5.63 46.34 11.43
N ALA A 408 5.65 47.50 12.08
CA ALA A 408 4.50 48.39 12.17
C ALA A 408 3.91 48.66 10.78
N ALA A 409 2.58 48.53 10.67
CA ALA A 409 1.86 48.93 9.46
C ALA A 409 2.12 50.43 9.19
N PRO A 410 2.24 50.85 7.92
CA PRO A 410 2.44 52.25 7.58
C PRO A 410 1.27 53.09 8.11
N ALA A 411 1.59 54.24 8.71
CA ALA A 411 0.62 55.07 9.43
C ALA A 411 -0.49 55.70 8.54
N LYS A 412 -0.39 55.58 7.21
CA LYS A 412 -1.37 56.07 6.24
C LYS A 412 -1.60 55.06 5.10
N PRO A 413 -2.85 54.87 4.65
CA PRO A 413 -3.15 54.07 3.46
C PRO A 413 -2.56 54.75 2.21
N LEU A 414 -1.78 54.00 1.43
CA LEU A 414 -1.14 54.47 0.20
C LEU A 414 -2.09 54.35 -1.01
N LYS A 415 -1.94 55.25 -1.98
CA LYS A 415 -2.71 55.17 -3.24
C LYS A 415 -2.10 54.10 -4.16
N TRP A 416 -2.91 53.47 -5.00
CA TRP A 416 -2.45 52.49 -5.98
C TRP A 416 -2.75 52.99 -7.39
N THR A 417 -1.77 52.87 -8.30
CA THR A 417 -2.01 53.13 -9.73
C THR A 417 -2.86 52.01 -10.35
N PRO A 418 -3.68 52.31 -11.38
CA PRO A 418 -4.43 51.29 -12.12
C PRO A 418 -3.52 50.16 -12.65
N GLU A 419 -2.32 50.53 -13.11
CA GLU A 419 -1.34 49.60 -13.67
C GLU A 419 -0.75 48.67 -12.61
N ALA A 420 -0.48 49.18 -11.40
CA ALA A 420 -0.04 48.35 -10.28
C ALA A 420 -1.14 47.37 -9.83
N ASN A 421 -2.40 47.80 -9.78
CA ASN A 421 -3.51 46.89 -9.46
C ASN A 421 -3.64 45.77 -10.50
N ALA A 422 -3.52 46.08 -11.79
CA ALA A 422 -3.58 45.08 -12.85
C ALA A 422 -2.44 44.04 -12.76
N ILE A 423 -1.23 44.47 -12.37
CA ILE A 423 -0.09 43.57 -12.14
C ILE A 423 -0.34 42.68 -10.93
N LEU A 424 -0.82 43.25 -9.81
CA LEU A 424 -1.15 42.48 -8.61
C LEU A 424 -2.20 41.41 -8.93
N ASP A 425 -3.29 41.78 -9.61
CA ASP A 425 -4.34 40.84 -10.03
C ASP A 425 -3.80 39.75 -10.96
N GLY A 426 -2.89 40.12 -11.87
CA GLY A 426 -2.22 39.17 -12.76
C GLY A 426 -1.32 38.16 -12.02
N ILE A 427 -0.62 38.60 -10.97
CA ILE A 427 0.20 37.74 -10.11
C ILE A 427 -0.70 36.84 -9.25
N VAL A 428 -1.74 37.41 -8.64
CA VAL A 428 -2.69 36.69 -7.79
C VAL A 428 -3.43 35.62 -8.57
N LYS A 429 -3.88 35.89 -9.80
CA LYS A 429 -4.56 34.90 -10.66
C LYS A 429 -3.69 33.67 -10.99
N LYS A 430 -2.37 33.80 -10.95
CA LYS A 430 -1.43 32.68 -11.19
C LYS A 430 -1.16 31.87 -9.92
N ALA A 431 -1.47 32.41 -8.74
CA ALA A 431 -1.35 31.67 -7.50
C ALA A 431 -2.46 30.60 -7.39
N PRO A 432 -2.23 29.50 -6.64
CA PRO A 432 -3.26 28.50 -6.37
C PRO A 432 -4.53 29.17 -5.83
N PHE A 433 -5.70 28.81 -6.35
CA PHE A 433 -6.99 29.44 -6.00
C PHE A 433 -7.18 29.63 -4.49
N ILE A 434 -6.82 28.60 -3.73
CA ILE A 434 -6.93 28.51 -2.27
C ILE A 434 -6.15 29.61 -1.51
N SER A 435 -5.07 30.13 -2.10
CA SER A 435 -4.23 31.16 -1.49
C SER A 435 -4.40 32.54 -2.11
N GLN A 436 -5.21 32.70 -3.17
CA GLN A 436 -5.28 33.96 -3.91
C GLN A 436 -5.64 35.16 -3.03
N ILE A 437 -6.60 35.00 -2.12
CA ILE A 437 -7.06 36.09 -1.23
C ILE A 437 -5.96 36.48 -0.24
N SER A 438 -5.35 35.51 0.44
CA SER A 438 -4.32 35.74 1.46
C SER A 438 -3.00 36.20 0.85
N PHE A 439 -2.56 35.55 -0.23
CA PHE A 439 -1.39 35.93 -1.02
C PHE A 439 -1.53 37.34 -1.58
N GLY A 440 -2.71 37.68 -2.14
CA GLY A 440 -3.01 39.03 -2.61
C GLY A 440 -2.92 40.07 -1.49
N ARG A 441 -3.47 39.78 -0.30
CA ARG A 441 -3.35 40.65 0.88
C ARG A 441 -1.90 40.81 1.35
N GLU A 442 -1.11 39.73 1.36
CA GLU A 442 0.28 39.76 1.78
C GLU A 442 1.15 40.56 0.81
N LEU A 443 1.01 40.31 -0.50
CA LEU A 443 1.70 41.07 -1.55
C LEU A 443 1.34 42.55 -1.49
N LYS A 444 0.04 42.86 -1.32
CA LYS A 444 -0.42 44.24 -1.13
C LYS A 444 0.28 44.91 0.05
N ARG A 445 0.34 44.24 1.20
CA ARG A 445 1.03 44.75 2.39
C ARG A 445 2.53 44.91 2.18
N LYS A 446 3.20 43.97 1.51
CA LYS A 446 4.64 44.06 1.18
C LYS A 446 4.92 45.25 0.26
N ALA A 447 4.07 45.46 -0.76
CA ALA A 447 4.17 46.59 -1.68
C ALA A 447 3.98 47.93 -0.98
N GLU A 448 2.98 48.04 -0.10
CA GLU A 448 2.74 49.24 0.71
C GLU A 448 3.90 49.52 1.68
N ASN A 449 4.45 48.50 2.33
CA ASN A 449 5.63 48.65 3.20
C ASN A 449 6.87 49.10 2.42
N LEU A 450 7.11 48.54 1.23
CA LEU A 450 8.25 48.89 0.38
C LEU A 450 8.12 50.32 -0.16
N ALA A 451 6.93 50.71 -0.60
CA ALA A 451 6.63 52.08 -1.00
C ALA A 451 6.85 53.08 0.16
N ALA A 452 6.33 52.76 1.34
CA ALA A 452 6.51 53.58 2.53
C ALA A 452 7.98 53.72 2.95
N SER A 453 8.78 52.64 2.89
CA SER A 453 10.22 52.70 3.18
C SER A 453 11.02 53.58 2.22
N ARG A 454 10.47 53.85 1.03
CA ARG A 454 11.05 54.72 -0.01
C ARG A 454 10.51 56.14 0.05
N GLY A 455 9.63 56.44 1.00
CA GLY A 455 8.94 57.73 1.08
C GLY A 455 7.97 57.98 -0.08
N ALA A 456 7.52 56.93 -0.79
CA ALA A 456 6.56 57.06 -1.86
C ALA A 456 5.12 57.02 -1.31
N ASP A 457 4.28 57.96 -1.77
CA ASP A 457 2.87 58.05 -1.36
C ASP A 457 1.92 57.22 -2.26
N THR A 458 2.47 56.56 -3.28
CA THR A 458 1.70 55.77 -4.26
C THR A 458 2.46 54.50 -4.64
N VAL A 459 1.75 53.37 -4.70
CA VAL A 459 2.27 52.09 -5.20
C VAL A 459 2.19 52.07 -6.73
N THR A 460 3.36 51.91 -7.34
CA THR A 460 3.58 51.92 -8.79
C THR A 460 4.06 50.53 -9.29
N PRO A 461 3.96 50.25 -10.60
CA PRO A 461 4.35 48.96 -11.18
C PRO A 461 5.75 48.46 -10.83
N ASP A 462 6.74 49.36 -10.74
CA ASP A 462 8.13 49.05 -10.41
C ASP A 462 8.29 48.44 -9.01
N ILE A 463 7.42 48.82 -8.06
CA ILE A 463 7.41 48.29 -6.69
C ILE A 463 6.94 46.83 -6.70
N LEU A 464 5.95 46.49 -7.52
CA LEU A 464 5.49 45.11 -7.66
C LEU A 464 6.45 44.23 -8.45
N GLN A 465 7.09 44.77 -9.48
CA GLN A 465 8.09 44.04 -10.27
C GLN A 465 9.31 43.61 -9.44
N GLN A 466 9.59 44.29 -8.33
CA GLN A 466 10.66 43.93 -7.40
C GLN A 466 10.25 42.93 -6.32
N LEU A 467 8.94 42.68 -6.17
CA LEU A 467 8.38 41.71 -5.23
C LEU A 467 8.01 40.38 -5.91
N GLY A 468 8.08 40.33 -7.24
CA GLY A 468 7.71 39.20 -8.09
C GLY A 468 8.86 38.25 -8.36
#